data_AF-A0A9N9D947-F1
#
_entry.id   AF-A0A9N9D947-F1
#
_cell.length_a   1.000
_cell.length_b   1.000
_cell.length_c   1.000
_cell.angle_alpha   90.00
_cell.angle_beta   90.00
_cell.angle_gamma   90.00
#
_symmetry.space_group_name_H-M   'P 1'
#
loop_
_entity.id
_entity.type
_entity.pdbx_description
1 polymer ?
#
loop_
_entity_poly.entity_id
_entity_poly.type
_entity_poly.pdbx_seq_one_letter_code
_entity_poly.pdbx_strand_id
1 'polypeptide(L)'
;MVKLSLNDACDIAKSRNGICLSTVYNNSTTPMIWKCHQGHQWPAPFHRIKHAKKWCPQCASNRRCSIEEAKQIAHNRNVGVQIVHIIDVLLLKKLNKLHIVAEMC
;
A
#
# COMPACT_ATOMS: atom_id res chain seq x y z
N MET A 1 -7.32 -13.19 32.34
CA MET A 1 -6.36 -12.43 31.49
C MET A 1 -6.22 -13.17 30.16
N VAL A 2 -6.57 -12.53 29.04
CA VAL A 2 -6.38 -13.14 27.71
C VAL A 2 -4.91 -12.99 27.32
N LYS A 3 -4.22 -14.11 27.09
CA LYS A 3 -2.82 -14.12 26.66
C LYS A 3 -2.77 -13.83 25.16
N LEU A 4 -2.15 -12.71 24.78
CA LEU A 4 -1.94 -12.37 23.37
C LEU A 4 -0.93 -13.36 22.75
N SER A 5 -1.22 -13.78 21.53
CA SER A 5 -0.45 -14.74 20.77
C SER A 5 0.01 -14.15 19.43
N LEU A 6 0.94 -14.82 18.76
CA LEU A 6 1.36 -14.47 17.40
C LEU A 6 0.19 -14.51 16.41
N ASN A 7 -0.77 -15.43 16.59
CA ASN A 7 -1.96 -15.53 15.76
C ASN A 7 -2.81 -14.26 15.83
N ASP A 8 -3.00 -13.70 17.04
CA ASP A 8 -3.75 -12.45 17.21
C ASP A 8 -3.10 -11.28 16.44
N ALA A 9 -1.76 -11.26 16.39
CA ALA A 9 -1.02 -10.27 15.62
C ALA A 9 -1.20 -10.46 14.10
N CYS A 10 -1.23 -11.71 13.62
CA CYS A 10 -1.52 -12.01 12.23
C CYS A 10 -2.96 -11.63 11.85
N ASP A 11 -3.93 -11.93 12.71
CA ASP A 11 -5.35 -11.66 12.47
C ASP A 11 -5.63 -10.15 12.44
N ILE A 12 -5.04 -9.38 13.36
CA ILE A 12 -5.18 -7.92 13.29
C ILE A 12 -4.57 -7.34 12.01
N ALA A 13 -3.44 -7.88 11.57
CA ALA A 13 -2.79 -7.41 10.36
C ALA A 13 -3.68 -7.67 9.15
N LYS A 14 -4.24 -8.89 9.04
CA LYS A 14 -5.19 -9.27 7.99
C LYS A 14 -6.44 -8.39 8.00
N SER A 15 -7.02 -8.12 9.18
CA SER A 15 -8.20 -7.25 9.31
C SER A 15 -7.99 -5.81 8.82
N ARG A 16 -6.73 -5.39 8.68
CA ARG A 16 -6.33 -4.05 8.19
C ARG A 16 -5.62 -4.11 6.85
N ASN A 17 -5.88 -5.16 6.07
CA ASN A 17 -5.26 -5.41 4.77
C ASN A 17 -3.73 -5.30 4.85
N GLY A 18 -3.13 -5.92 5.84
CA GLY A 18 -1.69 -5.94 6.01
C GLY A 18 -1.20 -7.30 6.49
N ILE A 19 0.09 -7.35 6.78
CA ILE A 19 0.81 -8.58 7.10
C ILE A 19 1.67 -8.31 8.34
N CYS A 20 1.63 -9.24 9.29
CA CYS A 20 2.62 -9.31 10.35
C CYS A 20 3.84 -10.06 9.81
N LEU A 21 5.00 -9.40 9.76
CA LEU A 21 6.25 -9.98 9.24
C LEU A 21 7.07 -10.67 10.35
N SER A 22 6.76 -10.42 11.61
CA SER A 22 7.41 -11.08 12.73
C SER A 22 6.94 -12.53 12.87
N THR A 23 7.88 -13.44 13.11
CA THR A 23 7.63 -14.87 13.33
C THR A 23 7.59 -15.25 14.81
N VAL A 24 7.94 -14.33 15.70
CA VAL A 24 8.00 -14.55 17.15
C VAL A 24 7.29 -13.41 17.88
N TYR A 25 6.49 -13.76 18.88
CA TYR A 25 5.88 -12.83 19.81
C TYR A 25 6.40 -13.10 21.23
N ASN A 26 7.30 -12.24 21.71
CA ASN A 26 7.91 -12.40 23.03
C ASN A 26 7.04 -11.81 24.15
N ASN A 27 6.60 -10.57 23.98
CA ASN A 27 5.76 -9.87 24.95
C ASN A 27 5.03 -8.69 24.28
N SER A 28 4.17 -8.00 25.04
CA SER A 28 3.35 -6.90 24.53
C SER A 28 4.13 -5.64 24.16
N THR A 29 5.34 -5.45 24.72
CA THR A 29 6.17 -4.25 24.53
C THR A 29 7.23 -4.43 23.44
N THR A 30 7.63 -5.67 23.14
CA THR A 30 8.57 -6.00 22.06
C THR A 30 7.97 -5.55 20.72
N PRO A 31 8.69 -4.71 19.95
CA PRO A 31 8.25 -4.33 18.63
C PRO A 31 8.15 -5.53 17.69
N MET A 32 7.03 -5.63 16.99
CA MET A 32 6.86 -6.53 15.85
C MET A 32 6.97 -5.72 14.55
N ILE A 33 7.27 -6.40 13.45
CA ILE A 33 7.36 -5.79 12.13
C ILE A 33 6.02 -5.97 11.41
N TRP A 34 5.49 -4.86 10.89
CA TRP A 34 4.19 -4.80 10.22
C TRP A 34 4.37 -4.29 8.80
N LYS A 35 3.51 -4.76 7.89
CA LYS A 35 3.44 -4.31 6.50
C LYS A 35 2.00 -3.98 6.13
N CYS A 36 1.71 -2.81 5.55
CA CYS A 36 0.37 -2.51 5.02
C CYS A 36 0.23 -2.92 3.55
N HIS A 37 -1.00 -2.86 3.01
CA HIS A 37 -1.27 -3.19 1.60
C HIS A 37 -0.48 -2.35 0.59
N GLN A 38 -0.06 -1.12 0.94
CA GLN A 38 0.79 -0.28 0.08
C GLN A 38 2.27 -0.68 0.14
N GLY A 39 2.64 -1.69 0.93
CA GLY A 39 4.00 -2.20 1.05
C GLY A 39 4.86 -1.51 2.11
N HIS A 40 4.37 -0.45 2.75
CA HIS A 40 5.03 0.23 3.86
C HIS A 40 5.32 -0.72 5.02
N GLN A 41 6.55 -0.71 5.51
CA GLN A 41 6.97 -1.50 6.67
C GLN A 41 7.31 -0.59 7.84
N TRP A 42 6.94 -0.99 9.06
CA TRP A 42 7.32 -0.27 10.26
C TRP A 42 7.36 -1.18 11.49
N PRO A 43 8.25 -0.89 12.46
CA PRO A 43 8.26 -1.56 13.75
C PRO A 43 7.21 -0.94 14.69
N ALA A 44 6.40 -1.77 15.35
CA ALA A 44 5.50 -1.32 16.41
C ALA A 44 5.15 -2.47 17.38
N PRO A 45 5.00 -2.20 18.69
CA PRO A 45 4.49 -3.20 19.63
C PRO A 45 3.03 -3.57 19.33
N PHE A 46 2.66 -4.82 19.61
CA PHE A 46 1.31 -5.31 19.29
C PHE A 46 0.20 -4.57 20.06
N HIS A 47 0.41 -4.24 21.34
CA HIS A 47 -0.58 -3.46 22.12
C HIS A 47 -0.86 -2.09 21.47
N ARG A 48 0.19 -1.42 20.97
CA ARG A 48 0.05 -0.14 20.28
C ARG A 48 -0.79 -0.34 19.02
N ILE A 49 -0.50 -1.38 18.25
CA ILE A 49 -1.25 -1.68 17.03
C ILE A 49 -2.72 -1.98 17.34
N LYS A 50 -3.03 -2.75 18.38
CA LYS A 50 -4.40 -3.07 18.79
C LYS A 50 -5.22 -1.83 19.09
N HIS A 51 -4.65 -0.86 19.80
CA HIS A 51 -5.34 0.36 20.22
C HIS A 51 -5.08 1.59 19.34
N ALA A 52 -4.27 1.47 18.29
CA ALA A 52 -3.93 2.59 17.43
C ALA A 52 -5.13 3.03 16.58
N LYS A 53 -5.37 4.35 16.55
CA LYS A 53 -6.29 4.99 15.60
C LYS A 53 -5.75 5.01 14.17
N LYS A 54 -4.42 4.93 14.01
CA LYS A 54 -3.72 4.95 12.73
C LYS A 54 -3.01 3.61 12.53
N TRP A 55 -3.33 2.93 11.43
CA TRP A 55 -2.74 1.62 11.10
C TRP A 55 -1.29 1.76 10.63
N CYS A 56 -1.08 2.49 9.53
CA CYS A 56 0.22 2.69 8.93
C CYS A 56 0.62 4.16 9.06
N PRO A 57 1.79 4.48 9.66
CA PRO A 57 2.22 5.87 9.86
C PRO A 57 2.45 6.60 8.53
N GLN A 58 2.89 5.88 7.49
CA GLN A 58 3.10 6.45 6.17
C GLN A 58 1.77 6.72 5.45
N CYS A 59 0.80 5.79 5.50
CA CYS A 59 -0.53 6.01 4.92
C CYS A 59 -1.35 7.08 5.67
N ALA A 60 -1.15 7.21 6.98
CA ALA A 60 -1.87 8.17 7.81
C ALA A 60 -1.12 9.51 7.96
N SER A 61 0.08 9.63 7.40
CA SER A 61 0.77 10.89 7.27
C SER A 61 0.17 11.65 6.11
N ASN A 62 -0.23 12.89 6.34
CA ASN A 62 -0.64 13.83 5.31
C ASN A 62 0.62 14.34 4.58
N ARG A 63 1.46 13.42 4.08
CA ARG A 63 2.64 13.81 3.32
C ARG A 63 2.18 14.58 2.10
N ARG A 64 2.85 15.69 1.81
CA ARG A 64 2.78 16.33 0.50
C ARG A 64 3.28 15.30 -0.50
N CYS A 65 2.37 14.64 -1.20
CA CYS A 65 2.75 13.81 -2.34
C CYS A 65 3.18 14.71 -3.48
N SER A 66 4.18 14.29 -4.25
CA SER A 66 4.50 14.98 -5.50
C SER A 66 3.34 14.88 -6.49
N ILE A 67 3.34 15.72 -7.52
CA ILE A 67 2.33 15.65 -8.57
C ILE A 67 2.35 14.26 -9.25
N GLU A 68 3.54 13.66 -9.39
CA GLU A 68 3.74 12.33 -9.95
C GLU A 68 3.18 11.23 -9.04
N GLU A 69 3.42 11.31 -7.73
CA GLU A 69 2.85 10.38 -6.76
C GLU A 69 1.32 10.47 -6.71
N ALA A 70 0.77 11.68 -6.78
CA ALA A 70 -0.67 11.89 -6.85
C ALA A 70 -1.30 11.27 -8.11
N LYS A 71 -0.63 11.40 -9.27
CA LYS A 71 -1.04 10.75 -10.53
C LYS A 71 -1.04 9.22 -10.39
N GLN A 72 0.01 8.65 -9.79
CA GLN A 72 0.11 7.20 -9.59
C GLN A 72 -0.96 6.68 -8.62
N ILE A 73 -1.26 7.45 -7.57
CA ILE A 73 -2.32 7.14 -6.61
C ILE A 73 -3.70 7.17 -7.26
N ALA A 74 -3.98 8.18 -8.10
CA ALA A 74 -5.23 8.28 -8.85
C ALA A 74 -5.40 7.12 -9.85
N HIS A 75 -4.31 6.66 -10.46
CA HIS A 75 -4.32 5.48 -11.33
C HIS A 75 -4.60 4.18 -10.55
N ASN A 76 -3.99 4.02 -9.36
CA ASN A 76 -4.08 2.77 -8.59
C ASN A 76 -5.35 2.65 -7.74
N ARG A 77 -5.92 3.77 -7.29
CA ARG A 77 -7.22 3.79 -6.62
C ARG A 77 -8.27 3.81 -7.72
N ASN A 78 -8.79 2.63 -8.04
CA ASN A 78 -9.87 2.40 -8.99
C ASN A 78 -11.21 3.05 -8.55
N VAL A 79 -11.22 4.37 -8.37
CA VAL A 79 -12.39 5.18 -8.02
C VAL A 79 -12.80 5.91 -9.31
N GLY A 80 -13.49 5.22 -10.21
CA GLY A 80 -14.20 5.84 -11.35
C GLY A 80 -13.37 6.47 -12.48
N VAL A 81 -12.04 6.50 -12.43
CA VAL A 81 -11.19 7.13 -13.48
C VAL A 81 -10.72 6.14 -14.57
N GLN A 82 -11.08 4.86 -14.47
CA GLN A 82 -10.58 3.82 -15.37
C GLN A 82 -11.02 4.00 -16.84
N ILE A 83 -12.11 4.72 -17.11
CA ILE A 83 -12.58 4.94 -18.50
C ILE A 83 -11.68 5.93 -19.25
N VAL A 84 -11.23 7.01 -18.61
CA VAL A 84 -10.40 8.02 -19.30
C VAL A 84 -8.95 7.56 -19.49
N HIS A 85 -8.39 6.82 -18.53
CA HIS A 85 -7.00 6.33 -18.62
C HIS A 85 -6.84 5.21 -19.66
N ILE A 86 -7.84 4.35 -19.86
CA ILE A 86 -7.79 3.35 -20.93
C ILE A 86 -7.82 4.05 -22.30
N ILE A 87 -8.62 5.10 -22.47
CA ILE A 87 -8.68 5.87 -23.71
C ILE A 87 -7.33 6.57 -23.98
N ASP A 88 -6.71 7.17 -22.97
CA ASP A 88 -5.40 7.83 -23.10
C ASP A 88 -4.26 6.83 -23.36
N VAL A 89 -4.22 5.70 -22.67
CA VAL A 89 -3.20 4.66 -22.86
C VAL A 89 -3.36 3.97 -24.23
N LEU A 90 -4.60 3.76 -24.70
CA LEU A 90 -4.85 3.22 -26.04
C LEU A 90 -4.51 4.23 -27.15
N LEU A 91 -4.77 5.53 -26.95
CA LEU A 91 -4.39 6.59 -27.89
C LEU A 91 -2.87 6.79 -27.95
N LEU A 92 -2.18 6.80 -26.81
CA LEU A 92 -0.71 6.93 -26.76
C LEU A 92 0.00 5.71 -27.37
N LYS A 93 -0.53 4.49 -27.16
CA LYS A 93 -0.02 3.29 -27.83
C LYS A 93 -0.28 3.30 -29.35
N LYS A 94 -1.35 3.96 -29.81
CA LYS A 94 -1.67 4.12 -31.24
C LYS A 94 -0.80 5.19 -31.90
N LEU A 95 -0.46 6.27 -31.19
CA LEU A 95 0.46 7.32 -31.65
C LEU A 95 1.92 6.85 -31.67
N ASN A 96 2.37 6.07 -30.67
CA ASN A 96 3.73 5.47 -30.70
C ASN A 96 3.91 4.38 -31.77
N LYS A 97 2.81 3.82 -32.31
CA LYS A 97 2.87 2.89 -33.45
C LYS A 97 3.06 3.59 -34.79
N LEU A 98 2.70 4.88 -34.88
CA LEU A 98 2.87 5.71 -36.09
C LEU A 98 4.29 6.24 -36.25
N HIS A 99 5.09 6.31 -35.19
CA HIS A 99 6.48 6.79 -35.26
C HIS A 99 7.48 5.71 -35.72
N ILE A 100 7.13 4.41 -35.66
CA ILE A 100 8.03 3.30 -36.03
C ILE A 100 7.93 2.97 -37.54
N VAL A 101 6.89 3.41 -38.24
CA VAL A 101 6.72 3.17 -39.69
C VAL A 101 7.23 4.30 -40.59
N ALA A 102 7.75 5.40 -40.02
CA ALA A 102 8.26 6.55 -40.79
C ALA A 102 9.80 6.59 -40.93
N GLU A 103 10.54 5.62 -40.37
CA GLU A 103 12.03 5.51 -40.50
C GLU A 103 12.49 4.33 -41.37
N MET A 104 11.60 3.72 -42.17
CA MET A 104 11.94 2.62 -43.08
C MET A 104 11.45 2.82 -44.53
N CYS A 105 11.35 4.06 -45.00
CA CYS A 105 11.24 4.41 -46.42
C CYS A 105 12.09 5.65 -46.71
#